data_AF-A0A1I5JMW9-F1
#
_entry.id   AF-A0A1I5JMW9-F1
#
_cell.length_a   1.000
_cell.length_b   1.000
_cell.length_c   1.000
_cell.angle_alpha   90.00
_cell.angle_beta   90.00
_cell.angle_gamma   90.00
#
_symmetry.space_group_name_H-M   'P 1'
#
loop_
_entity.id
_entity.type
_entity.pdbx_description
1 polymer ?
#
loop_
_entity_poly.entity_id
_entity_poly.type
_entity_poly.pdbx_seq_one_letter_code
_entity_poly.pdbx_strand_id
1 'polypeptide(L)' 'MRPAAIPAGSWPRRMPVELAAGYCGEASAEAFLRRVGKEYPLPRVAEGRRRLWLRDDLDMAIAPDGGHRDLAEEL' A
#
# COMPACT_ATOMS: atom_id res chain seq x y z
N MET A 1 13.88 -19.11 0.65
CA MET A 1 12.98 -18.38 -0.26
C MET A 1 13.58 -16.99 -0.45
N ARG A 2 13.92 -16.57 -1.67
CA ARG A 2 14.44 -15.21 -1.90
C ARG A 2 13.25 -14.24 -1.94
N PRO A 3 13.23 -13.16 -1.14
CA PRO A 3 12.20 -12.14 -1.26
C PRO A 3 12.29 -11.47 -2.64
N ALA A 4 11.13 -11.14 -3.22
CA ALA A 4 11.11 -10.43 -4.49
C ALA A 4 11.56 -8.98 -4.28
N ALA A 5 12.62 -8.56 -4.99
CA ALA A 5 13.00 -7.16 -5.06
C ALA A 5 12.09 -6.44 -6.07
N ILE A 6 11.16 -5.63 -5.58
CA ILE A 6 10.33 -4.76 -6.44
C ILE A 6 11.14 -3.48 -6.72
N PRO A 7 11.42 -3.14 -7.99
CA PRO A 7 12.14 -1.92 -8.32
C PRO A 7 11.45 -0.67 -7.78
N ALA A 8 12.25 0.31 -7.35
CA ALA A 8 11.74 1.62 -6.99
C ALA A 8 10.95 2.22 -8.17
N GLY A 9 9.72 2.66 -7.91
CA GLY A 9 8.83 3.23 -8.93
C GLY A 9 7.92 2.23 -9.66
N SER A 10 7.97 0.92 -9.36
CA SER A 10 7.02 -0.06 -9.89
C SER A 10 5.57 0.19 -9.47
N TRP A 11 5.36 0.95 -8.39
CA TRP A 11 4.04 1.34 -7.90
C TRP A 11 3.75 2.82 -8.15
N PRO A 12 2.59 3.15 -8.74
CA PRO A 12 2.23 4.55 -8.98
C PRO A 12 1.98 5.29 -7.66
N ARG A 13 2.21 6.61 -7.65
CA ARG A 13 1.95 7.46 -6.49
C ARG A 13 0.47 7.48 -6.07
N ARG A 14 -0.45 7.37 -7.03
CA ARG A 14 -1.91 7.31 -6.83
C ARG A 14 -2.40 5.93 -7.25
N MET A 15 -2.96 5.19 -6.31
CA MET A 15 -3.39 3.82 -6.53
C MET A 15 -4.92 3.68 -6.48
N PRO A 16 -5.56 3.11 -7.51
CA PRO A 16 -6.91 2.59 -7.39
C PRO A 16 -6.93 1.41 -6.41
N VAL A 17 -8.14 0.96 -6.03
CA VAL A 17 -8.34 -0.02 -4.96
C VAL A 17 -7.57 -1.33 -5.18
N GLU A 18 -7.48 -1.80 -6.42
CA GLU A 18 -6.82 -3.06 -6.78
C GLU A 18 -5.30 -2.96 -6.61
N LEU A 19 -4.71 -1.83 -7.00
CA LEU A 19 -3.27 -1.61 -6.81
C LEU A 19 -2.94 -1.33 -5.35
N ALA A 20 -3.79 -0.59 -4.63
CA ALA A 20 -3.60 -0.35 -3.20
C ALA A 20 -3.66 -1.67 -2.40
N ALA A 21 -4.60 -2.56 -2.73
CA ALA A 21 -4.69 -3.88 -2.13
C ALA A 21 -3.42 -4.71 -2.40
N GLY A 22 -2.97 -4.75 -3.66
CA GLY A 22 -1.72 -5.44 -4.02
C GLY A 22 -0.49 -4.85 -3.32
N TYR A 23 -0.43 -3.53 -3.19
CA TYR A 23 0.64 -2.83 -2.49
C TYR A 23 0.69 -3.19 -1.01
N CYS A 24 -0.47 -3.26 -0.36
CA CYS A 24 -0.62 -3.63 1.04
C CYS A 24 -0.47 -5.15 1.29
N GLY A 25 -0.27 -5.96 0.25
CA GLY A 25 -0.16 -7.42 0.36
C GLY A 25 -1.48 -8.13 0.67
N GLU A 26 -2.61 -7.50 0.35
CA GLU A 26 -3.95 -8.06 0.60
C GLU A 26 -4.34 -9.11 -0.46
N ALA A 27 -5.11 -10.11 -0.03
CA ALA A 27 -5.55 -11.19 -0.93
C ALA A 27 -6.59 -10.74 -1.97
N SER A 28 -7.36 -9.68 -1.68
CA SER A 28 -8.30 -9.07 -2.63
C SER A 28 -8.58 -7.60 -2.32
N ALA A 29 -9.20 -6.90 -3.27
CA ALA A 29 -9.65 -5.52 -3.08
C ALA A 29 -10.69 -5.40 -1.96
N GLU A 30 -11.58 -6.38 -1.80
CA GLU A 30 -12.56 -6.42 -0.71
C GLU A 30 -11.90 -6.60 0.65
N ALA A 31 -10.86 -7.42 0.75
CA ALA A 31 -10.09 -7.59 1.98
C ALA A 31 -9.47 -6.26 2.42
N PHE A 32 -8.82 -5.56 1.49
CA PHE A 32 -8.31 -4.22 1.70
C PHE A 32 -9.41 -3.24 2.16
N LEU A 33 -10.53 -3.17 1.45
CA LEU A 33 -11.63 -2.26 1.76
C LEU A 33 -12.26 -2.50 3.15
N ARG A 34 -12.25 -3.73 3.67
CA ARG A 34 -12.74 -4.03 5.03
C ARG A 34 -11.86 -3.44 6.13
N ARG A 35 -10.57 -3.21 5.84
CA ARG A 35 -9.55 -2.68 6.75
C ARG A 35 -9.34 -1.17 6.59
N VAL A 36 -9.76 -0.59 5.46
CA VAL A 36 -9.81 0.86 5.25
C VAL A 36 -10.66 1.55 6.33
N GLY A 37 -10.12 2.61 6.91
CA GLY A 37 -10.69 3.34 8.04
C GLY A 37 -10.36 2.76 9.42
N LYS A 38 -9.63 1.64 9.47
CA LYS A 38 -9.16 1.00 10.70
C LYS A 38 -7.64 0.85 10.71
N GLU A 39 -7.13 0.18 9.69
CA GLU A 39 -5.70 -0.15 9.54
C GLU A 39 -5.09 0.60 8.36
N TYR A 40 -5.88 0.85 7.32
CA TYR A 40 -5.48 1.67 6.18
C TYR A 40 -6.24 2.99 6.18
N PRO A 41 -5.63 4.09 5.66
CA PRO A 41 -6.29 5.37 5.57
C PRO A 41 -7.48 5.34 4.60
N LEU A 42 -8.40 6.29 4.77
CA LEU A 42 -9.44 6.57 3.80
C LEU A 42 -8.82 7.05 2.47
N PRO A 43 -9.48 6.78 1.31
CA PRO A 43 -8.99 7.27 0.04
C PRO A 43 -8.96 8.80 0.03
N ARG A 44 -7.91 9.37 -0.58
CA ARG A 44 -7.77 10.82 -0.77
C ARG A 44 -8.69 11.38 -1.84
N VAL A 45 -9.10 10.53 -2.79
CA VAL A 45 -10.14 10.85 -3.78
C VAL A 45 -11.27 9.85 -3.63
N ALA A 46 -12.49 10.32 -3.44
CA ALA A 46 -13.70 9.50 -3.35
C ALA A 46 -14.83 10.14 -4.16
N GLU A 47 -14.78 9.98 -5.48
CA GLU A 47 -15.73 10.58 -6.43
C GLU A 47 -16.55 9.48 -7.11
N GLY A 48 -17.78 9.29 -6.66
CA GLY A 48 -18.64 8.19 -7.13
C GLY A 48 -17.98 6.83 -6.88
N ARG A 49 -17.72 6.08 -7.96
CA ARG A 49 -17.03 4.77 -7.88
C ARG A 49 -15.51 4.89 -7.83
N ARG A 50 -14.95 6.07 -8.12
CA ARG A 50 -13.51 6.27 -8.19
C ARG A 50 -12.96 6.51 -6.79
N ARG A 51 -12.07 5.62 -6.35
CA ARG A 51 -11.36 5.73 -5.08
C ARG A 51 -9.86 5.66 -5.31
N LEU A 52 -9.10 6.62 -4.80
CA LEU A 52 -7.64 6.65 -4.93
C LEU A 52 -6.96 6.83 -3.57
N TRP A 53 -5.93 6.03 -3.34
CA TRP A 53 -5.02 6.13 -2.20
C TRP A 53 -3.67 6.68 -2.66
N LEU A 54 -3.01 7.45 -1.81
CA LEU A 54 -1.62 7.81 -2.04
C LEU A 54 -0.72 6.74 -1.45
N ARG A 55 0.33 6.38 -2.20
CA ARG A 55 1.35 5.44 -1.73
C ARG A 55 1.92 5.87 -0.39
N ASP A 56 2.28 7.16 -0.25
CA ASP A 56 2.92 7.69 0.95
C ASP A 56 2.01 7.55 2.19
N ASP A 57 0.69 7.64 2.03
CA ASP A 57 -0.24 7.41 3.14
C ASP A 57 -0.33 5.93 3.54
N LEU A 58 -0.25 5.05 2.54
CA LEU A 58 -0.21 3.60 2.77
C LEU A 58 1.13 3.20 3.41
N ASP A 59 2.24 3.81 3.00
CA ASP A 59 3.57 3.60 3.59
C ASP A 59 3.58 3.91 5.08
N MET A 60 3.02 5.07 5.47
CA MET A 60 2.88 5.43 6.88
C MET A 60 1.99 4.47 7.67
N ALA A 61 0.96 3.91 7.04
CA ALA A 61 0.07 2.95 7.68
C ALA A 61 0.69 1.56 7.83
N ILE A 62 1.52 1.14 6.87
CA ILE A 62 2.19 -0.17 6.88
C ILE A 62 3.42 -0.17 7.79
N ALA A 63 4.16 0.95 7.84
CA ALA A 63 5.40 1.08 8.61
C ALA A 63 5.40 2.36 9.49
N PRO A 64 4.52 2.45 10.51
CA PRO A 64 4.34 3.65 11.31
C PRO A 64 5.58 4.08 12.13
N ASP A 65 6.49 3.17 12.45
CA ASP A 65 7.69 3.44 13.28
C ASP A 65 8.97 3.68 12.48
N GLY A 66 8.88 4.02 11.19
CA GLY A 66 10.05 4.26 10.35
C GLY A 66 10.81 2.97 10.02
N GLY A 67 10.07 1.88 9.79
CA GLY A 67 10.57 0.56 9.37
C GLY A 67 11.14 0.54 7.95
N HIS A 68 12.08 1.43 7.67
CA HIS A 68 13.16 1.19 6.72
C HIS A 68 14.47 1.15 7.52
N ARG A 69 14.62 0.15 8.40
CA ARG A 69 15.96 -0.36 8.68
C ARG A 69 16.15 -1.55 7.75
N ASP A 70 16.79 -1.29 6.62
CA ASP A 70 17.84 -2.13 6.07
C ASP A 70 17.61 -3.65 6.20
N LEU A 71 16.52 -4.16 5.62
CA LEU A 71 16.38 -5.60 5.36
C LEU A 71 16.77 -5.98 3.93
N ALA A 72 17.22 -5.02 3.12
CA ALA A 72 17.60 -5.22 1.73
C ALA A 72 19.11 -5.07 1.45
N GLU A 73 19.94 -4.68 2.43
CA GLU A 73 21.40 -4.50 2.26
C GLU A 73 22.29 -5.56 2.92
N GLU A 74 21.73 -6.68 3.41
CA GLU A 74 22.55 -7.82 3.86
C GLU A 74 22.31 -9.05 2.97
N LEU A 75 22.96 -9.09 1.79
CA LEU A 75 23.40 -10.31 1.09
C LEU A 75 24.26 -10.03 -0.16
#